data_AF-A0A7Y9YEY7-F1
#
_entry.id   AF-A0A7Y9YEY7-F1
#
_cell.length_a   1.000
_cell.length_b   1.000
_cell.length_c   1.000
_cell.angle_alpha   90.00
_cell.angle_beta   90.00
_cell.angle_gamma   90.00
#
_symmetry.space_group_name_H-M   'P 1'
#
loop_
_entity.id
_entity.type
_entity.pdbx_description
1 polymer ?
#
loop_
_entity_poly.entity_id
_entity_poly.type
_entity_poly.pdbx_seq_one_letter_code
_entity_poly.pdbx_strand_id
1 'polypeptide(L)'
;MLPTMSLDSFHTAHLDPASGYGLVVCPRPEDDVLLDGHSVFTAAWDTACESLASLGWTPVRDDAGFLTYLGATVEGGLVVEARSFRSARTVPDAETVRALFAQVRLVTQVVRPRRG
;
A
#
# COMPACT_ATOMS: atom_id res chain seq x y z
N MET A 1 3.32 4.05 18.30
CA MET A 1 2.94 4.45 16.93
C MET A 1 3.94 3.84 15.99
N LEU A 2 3.49 3.13 14.95
CA LEU A 2 4.39 2.56 13.95
C LEU A 2 4.84 3.66 12.98
N PRO A 3 6.05 3.55 12.39
CA PRO A 3 6.55 4.50 11.41
C PRO A 3 5.54 4.76 10.27
N THR A 4 5.19 6.03 10.08
CA THR A 4 4.46 6.52 8.90
C THR A 4 5.43 7.29 8.02
N MET A 5 5.41 7.06 6.72
CA MET A 5 6.26 7.74 5.75
C MET A 5 5.49 8.06 4.48
N SER A 6 5.55 9.31 4.03
CA SER A 6 5.13 9.67 2.68
C SER A 6 6.15 9.13 1.68
N LEU A 7 5.69 8.32 0.72
CA LEU A 7 6.51 7.83 -0.39
C LEU A 7 6.58 8.85 -1.52
N ASP A 8 5.48 9.58 -1.72
CA ASP A 8 5.30 10.74 -2.57
C ASP A 8 4.08 11.55 -2.08
N SER A 9 3.50 12.42 -2.93
CA SER A 9 2.32 13.24 -2.61
C SER A 9 1.00 12.46 -2.51
N PHE A 10 0.93 11.22 -2.99
CA PHE A 10 -0.27 10.40 -3.11
C PHE A 10 -0.21 9.12 -2.26
N HIS A 11 0.99 8.65 -1.94
CA HIS A 11 1.24 7.36 -1.31
C HIS A 11 1.83 7.53 0.09
N THR A 12 1.21 6.87 1.06
CA THR A 12 1.70 6.85 2.44
C THR A 12 1.92 5.41 2.90
N ALA A 13 3.12 5.10 3.37
CA ALA A 13 3.48 3.81 3.92
C ALA A 13 3.40 3.82 5.46
N HIS A 14 2.89 2.74 6.02
CA HIS A 14 2.85 2.42 7.45
C HIS A 14 3.57 1.10 7.65
N LEU A 15 4.81 1.14 8.12
CA LEU A 15 5.72 0.01 8.09
C LEU A 15 6.08 -0.41 9.50
N ASP A 16 6.04 -1.70 9.80
CA ASP A 16 6.62 -2.27 11.02
C ASP A 16 7.89 -3.08 10.70
N PRO A 17 9.09 -2.49 10.86
CA PRO A 17 10.35 -3.19 10.60
C PRO A 17 10.55 -4.45 11.44
N ALA A 18 9.96 -4.52 12.64
CA ALA A 18 10.15 -5.65 13.54
C ALA A 18 9.47 -6.93 13.03
N SER A 19 8.24 -6.81 12.50
CA SER A 19 7.55 -7.92 11.86
C SER A 19 7.90 -8.08 10.37
N GLY A 20 8.34 -7.01 9.69
CA GLY A 20 8.49 -6.98 8.24
C GLY A 20 7.16 -6.88 7.49
N TYR A 21 6.09 -6.48 8.18
CA TYR A 21 4.77 -6.25 7.62
C TYR A 21 4.44 -4.76 7.61
N GLY A 22 3.73 -4.31 6.58
CA GLY A 22 3.33 -2.92 6.44
C GLY A 22 2.18 -2.77 5.46
N LEU A 23 1.66 -1.54 5.41
CA LEU A 23 0.57 -1.15 4.54
C LEU A 23 0.98 0.08 3.74
N VAL A 24 0.52 0.17 2.51
CA VAL A 24 0.61 1.40 1.71
C VAL A 24 -0.81 1.84 1.38
N VAL A 25 -1.10 3.11 1.67
CA VAL A 25 -2.31 3.78 1.25
C VAL A 25 -2.03 4.43 -0.11
N CYS A 26 -2.86 4.14 -1.10
CA CYS A 26 -2.78 4.70 -2.44
C CYS A 26 -4.12 5.37 -2.85
N PRO A 27 -4.12 6.32 -3.79
CA PRO A 27 -5.34 6.86 -4.37
C PRO A 27 -6.12 5.77 -5.10
N ARG A 28 -7.37 6.06 -5.49
CA ARG A 28 -8.14 5.12 -6.31
C ARG A 28 -7.78 5.30 -7.79
N PRO A 29 -7.65 4.21 -8.57
CA PRO A 29 -7.48 4.32 -10.01
C PRO A 29 -8.63 5.04 -10.73
N GLU A 30 -9.83 5.09 -10.14
CA GLU A 30 -10.98 5.83 -10.71
C GLU A 30 -10.83 7.35 -10.61
N ASP A 31 -9.93 7.83 -9.74
CA ASP A 31 -9.58 9.24 -9.57
C ASP A 31 -8.33 9.61 -10.40
N ASP A 32 -7.90 8.74 -11.32
CA ASP A 32 -6.71 8.98 -12.14
C ASP A 32 -6.88 10.19 -13.07
N VAL A 33 -5.79 10.92 -13.23
CA VAL A 33 -5.69 12.08 -14.11
C VAL A 33 -4.74 11.72 -15.25
N LEU A 34 -5.18 11.95 -16.47
CA LEU A 34 -4.31 11.81 -17.65
C LEU A 34 -3.64 13.16 -17.95
N LEU A 35 -2.31 13.17 -17.97
CA LEU A 35 -1.51 14.30 -18.42
C LEU A 35 -0.75 13.89 -19.68
N ASP A 36 -1.00 14.58 -20.80
CA ASP A 36 -0.42 14.26 -22.11
C ASP A 36 -0.61 12.80 -22.54
N GLY A 37 -1.75 12.19 -22.16
CA GLY A 37 -2.06 10.78 -22.45
C GLY A 37 -1.44 9.77 -21.49
N HIS A 38 -0.72 10.22 -20.47
CA HIS A 38 -0.10 9.36 -19.46
C HIS A 38 -0.87 9.39 -18.14
N SER A 39 -1.05 8.21 -17.55
CA SER A 39 -1.67 8.02 -16.22
C SER A 39 -0.76 8.56 -15.12
N VAL A 40 -1.21 9.60 -14.42
CA VAL A 40 -0.51 10.16 -13.25
C VAL A 40 -0.50 9.13 -12.12
N PHE A 41 -1.58 8.36 -11.96
CA PHE A 41 -1.65 7.26 -11.02
C PHE A 41 -0.51 6.26 -11.23
N THR A 42 -0.30 5.82 -12.48
CA THR A 42 0.73 4.83 -12.82
C THR A 42 2.13 5.39 -12.55
N ALA A 43 2.41 6.61 -13.00
CA ALA A 43 3.71 7.24 -12.80
C ALA A 43 4.04 7.49 -11.32
N ALA A 44 3.05 7.93 -10.53
CA ALA A 44 3.19 8.08 -9.08
C ALA A 44 3.40 6.73 -8.40
N TRP A 45 2.65 5.69 -8.82
CA TRP A 45 2.81 4.35 -8.26
C TRP A 45 4.21 3.78 -8.48
N ASP A 46 4.79 3.96 -9.67
CA ASP A 46 6.16 3.52 -9.95
C ASP A 46 7.18 4.24 -9.04
N THR A 47 7.01 5.55 -8.87
CA THR A 47 7.83 6.35 -7.94
C THR A 47 7.70 5.86 -6.50
N ALA A 48 6.48 5.58 -6.04
CA ALA A 48 6.24 5.05 -4.70
C ALA A 48 6.88 3.66 -4.51
N CYS A 49 6.84 2.80 -5.53
CA CYS A 49 7.52 1.51 -5.53
C CYS A 49 9.04 1.66 -5.42
N GLU A 50 9.67 2.60 -6.14
CA GLU A 50 11.10 2.88 -6.03
C GLU A 50 11.49 3.39 -4.64
N SER A 51 10.71 4.35 -4.10
CA SER A 51 10.87 4.84 -2.73
C SER A 51 10.78 3.70 -1.72
N LEU A 52 9.79 2.83 -1.84
CA LEU A 52 9.59 1.68 -0.95
C LEU A 52 10.73 0.64 -1.07
N ALA A 53 11.19 0.37 -2.28
CA ALA A 53 12.30 -0.53 -2.57
C ALA A 53 13.60 -0.05 -1.92
N SER A 54 13.89 1.26 -1.99
CA SER A 54 15.07 1.86 -1.34
C SER A 54 15.11 1.62 0.17
N LEU A 55 13.93 1.46 0.79
CA LEU A 55 13.78 1.23 2.23
C LEU A 55 13.89 -0.25 2.63
N GLY A 56 13.93 -1.19 1.70
CA GLY A 56 13.91 -2.61 2.07
C GLY A 56 12.56 -3.31 1.88
N TRP A 57 11.63 -2.73 1.13
CA TRP A 57 10.23 -3.15 1.09
C TRP A 57 9.67 -3.29 -0.33
N THR A 58 8.62 -4.09 -0.48
CA THR A 58 7.90 -4.27 -1.75
C THR A 58 6.40 -4.41 -1.47
N PRO A 59 5.51 -3.90 -2.34
CA PRO A 59 4.10 -4.27 -2.29
C PRO A 59 3.94 -5.77 -2.57
N VAL A 60 2.92 -6.37 -1.96
CA VAL A 60 2.53 -7.75 -2.25
C VAL A 60 1.64 -7.78 -3.49
N ARG A 61 1.96 -8.71 -4.37
CA ARG A 61 1.20 -8.98 -5.60
C ARG A 61 0.63 -10.38 -5.51
N ASP A 62 -0.52 -10.59 -6.16
CA ASP A 62 -1.08 -11.93 -6.36
C ASP A 62 -0.24 -12.73 -7.37
N ASP A 63 -0.62 -13.99 -7.59
CA ASP A 63 0.07 -14.89 -8.52
C ASP A 63 0.04 -14.41 -9.98
N ALA A 64 -0.87 -13.49 -10.32
CA ALA A 64 -0.97 -12.86 -11.63
C ALA A 64 -0.20 -11.53 -11.73
N GLY A 65 0.47 -11.11 -10.64
CA GLY A 65 1.27 -9.89 -10.59
C GLY A 65 0.46 -8.62 -10.27
N PHE A 66 -0.83 -8.73 -9.98
CA PHE A 66 -1.68 -7.59 -9.64
C PHE A 66 -1.62 -7.27 -8.15
N LEU A 67 -1.84 -5.99 -7.82
CA LEU A 67 -1.99 -5.58 -6.43
C LEU A 67 -3.31 -6.12 -5.87
N THR A 68 -3.24 -6.69 -4.67
CA THR A 68 -4.43 -7.03 -3.90
C THR A 68 -4.72 -5.91 -2.91
N TYR A 69 -5.93 -5.34 -2.99
CA TYR A 69 -6.40 -4.34 -2.04
C TYR A 69 -7.05 -5.03 -0.84
N LEU A 70 -6.55 -4.73 0.36
CA LEU A 70 -7.11 -5.22 1.63
C LEU A 70 -8.45 -4.53 1.98
N GLY A 71 -8.69 -3.36 1.39
CA GLY A 71 -9.87 -2.54 1.61
C GLY A 71 -9.59 -1.09 1.27
N ALA A 72 -10.39 -0.20 1.84
CA ALA A 72 -10.21 1.24 1.72
C ALA A 72 -10.10 1.87 3.11
N THR A 73 -9.39 2.98 3.23
CA THR A 73 -9.46 3.84 4.40
C THR A 73 -10.82 4.54 4.44
N VAL A 74 -11.21 5.05 5.61
CA VAL A 74 -12.37 5.95 5.77
C VAL A 74 -12.35 7.19 4.86
N GLU A 75 -11.17 7.65 4.43
CA GLU A 75 -11.01 8.79 3.51
C GLU A 75 -11.03 8.34 2.04
N GLY A 76 -11.26 7.04 1.78
CA GLY A 76 -11.45 6.49 0.44
C GLY A 76 -10.20 5.90 -0.21
N GLY A 77 -8.99 6.20 0.28
CA GLY A 77 -7.73 5.64 -0.26
C GLY A 77 -7.67 4.11 -0.14
N LEU A 78 -7.17 3.43 -1.16
CA LEU A 78 -7.04 1.97 -1.15
C LEU A 78 -5.84 1.54 -0.32
N VAL A 79 -5.93 0.39 0.32
CA VAL A 79 -4.86 -0.15 1.16
C VAL A 79 -4.29 -1.41 0.53
N VAL A 80 -2.99 -1.41 0.28
CA VAL A 80 -2.24 -2.57 -0.19
C VAL A 80 -1.26 -3.05 0.86
N GLU A 81 -0.99 -4.35 0.85
CA GLU A 81 0.01 -4.95 1.71
C GLU A 81 1.42 -4.69 1.20
N ALA A 82 2.37 -4.46 2.12
CA ALA A 82 3.80 -4.38 1.84
C ALA A 82 4.59 -5.31 2.75
N ARG A 83 5.68 -5.86 2.21
CA ARG A 83 6.58 -6.79 2.90
C ARG A 83 8.02 -6.34 2.82
N SER A 84 8.73 -6.50 3.92
CA SER A 84 10.17 -6.28 3.92
C SER A 84 10.90 -7.48 3.32
N PHE A 85 11.84 -7.24 2.42
CA PHE A 85 12.79 -8.26 1.96
C PHE A 85 13.98 -8.44 2.91
N ARG A 86 14.05 -7.66 4.00
CA ARG A 86 15.10 -7.73 5.03
C ARG A 86 14.68 -8.54 6.25
N SER A 87 13.39 -8.79 6.44
CA SER A 87 12.88 -9.56 7.57
C SER A 87 12.73 -11.04 7.20
N ALA A 88 13.25 -11.93 8.05
CA ALA A 88 13.04 -13.37 7.91
C ALA A 88 11.63 -13.81 8.39
N ARG A 89 10.89 -12.92 9.06
CA ARG A 89 9.59 -13.23 9.64
C ARG A 89 8.51 -13.03 8.59
N THR A 90 7.82 -14.10 8.22
CA THR A 90 6.84 -14.11 7.12
C THR A 90 5.42 -13.77 7.57
N VAL A 91 5.12 -13.83 8.88
CA VAL A 91 3.77 -13.62 9.40
C VAL A 91 3.80 -12.64 10.59
N PRO A 92 3.14 -11.47 10.50
CA PRO A 92 2.98 -10.56 11.63
C PRO A 92 2.05 -11.18 12.68
N ASP A 93 2.24 -10.82 13.94
CA ASP A 93 1.25 -11.17 14.96
C ASP A 93 -0.04 -10.34 14.82
N ALA A 94 -1.12 -10.84 15.42
CA ALA A 94 -2.44 -10.23 15.31
C ALA A 94 -2.55 -8.85 15.99
N GLU A 95 -1.64 -8.49 16.89
CA GLU A 95 -1.61 -7.17 17.51
C GLU A 95 -1.04 -6.15 16.54
N THR A 96 0.07 -6.48 15.88
CA THR A 96 0.70 -5.66 14.83
C THR A 96 -0.27 -5.37 13.69
N VAL A 97 -0.97 -6.40 13.19
CA VAL A 97 -1.97 -6.23 12.13
C VAL A 97 -3.09 -5.29 12.58
N ARG A 98 -3.60 -5.47 13.81
CA ARG A 98 -4.66 -4.60 14.35
C ARG A 98 -4.18 -3.16 14.53
N ALA A 99 -2.96 -2.95 14.99
CA ALA A 99 -2.38 -1.62 15.15
C ALA A 99 -2.25 -0.89 13.80
N LEU A 100 -1.74 -1.58 12.77
CA LEU A 100 -1.64 -1.02 11.42
C LEU A 100 -3.01 -0.70 10.82
N PHE A 101 -3.98 -1.61 10.96
CA PHE A 101 -5.34 -1.41 10.43
C PHE A 101 -6.03 -0.22 11.09
N ALA A 102 -5.85 -0.06 12.41
CA ALA A 102 -6.35 1.10 13.14
C ALA A 102 -5.64 2.39 12.72
N GLN A 103 -4.33 2.35 12.50
CA GLN A 103 -3.52 3.49 12.09
C GLN A 103 -3.90 4.02 10.70
N VAL A 104 -4.17 3.14 9.74
CA VAL A 104 -4.68 3.53 8.40
C VAL A 104 -6.18 3.79 8.37
N ARG A 105 -6.88 3.56 9.50
CA ARG A 105 -8.35 3.65 9.60
C ARG A 105 -9.02 2.80 8.52
N LEU A 106 -8.59 1.54 8.41
CA LEU A 106 -9.10 0.60 7.41
C LEU A 106 -10.59 0.32 7.63
N VAL A 107 -11.35 0.41 6.55
CA VAL A 107 -12.72 -0.08 6.42
C VAL A 107 -12.69 -1.22 5.41
N THR A 108 -13.06 -2.42 5.85
CA THR A 108 -13.17 -3.58 4.97
C THR A 108 -14.43 -3.46 4.13
N GLN A 109 -14.36 -2.68 3.05
CA GLN A 109 -15.34 -2.69 1.97
C GLN A 109 -14.80 -3.54 0.81
N VAL A 110 -15.69 -4.23 0.10
CA VAL A 110 -15.31 -5.01 -1.08
C VAL A 110 -14.89 -4.04 -2.19
N VAL A 111 -13.58 -3.88 -2.37
CA VAL A 111 -13.01 -3.15 -3.51
C VAL A 111 -13.00 -4.09 -4.70
N ARG A 112 -13.94 -3.93 -5.63
CA ARG A 112 -13.88 -4.68 -6.90
C ARG A 112 -13.00 -3.91 -7.89
N PRO A 113 -11.88 -4.48 -8.38
CA PRO A 113 -11.20 -3.88 -9.51
C PRO A 113 -12.14 -3.92 -10.73
N ARG A 114 -12.47 -2.76 -11.29
CA ARG A 114 -13.09 -2.72 -12.62
C ARG A 114 -12.00 -3.03 -13.63
N ARG A 115 -12.22 -4.08 -14.44
CA ARG A 115 -11.42 -4.36 -15.63
C ARG A 115 -11.58 -3.15 -16.57
N GLY A 116 -10.49 -2.41 -16.77
CA GLY A 116 -10.31 -1.52 -17.92
C GLY A 116 -9.92 -2.33 -19.14
#